data_AF-A0A2V8RXK0-F1
#
_entry.id   AF-A0A2V8RXK0-F1
#
_cell.length_a   1.000
_cell.length_b   1.000
_cell.length_c   1.000
_cell.angle_alpha   90.00
_cell.angle_beta   90.00
_cell.angle_gamma   90.00
#
_symmetry.space_group_name_H-M   'P 1'
#
loop_
_entity.id
_entity.type
_entity.pdbx_description
1 polymer ?
#
loop_
_entity_poly.entity_id
_entity_poly.type
_entity_poly.pdbx_seq_one_letter_code
_entity_poly.pdbx_strand_id
1 'polypeptide(L)'
;MVALPLSCAKINFEGETNMRHLITPLIICAALYGVACNPAAPTENTSAPTNSTNATSTTTNAPATTATPTTGVPPISSAHGGDTAAPAAPASANEKPEGVDTAALDAKIAKAEAKAKAPNATESDRLAAAAAYKERADIYMNAGRPNLYKFALGDYRRVLRYQPNNEDAQKNIDMLISIYHQLNKPVPTNGLEQ
;
A
#
# COMPACT_ATOMS: atom_id res chain seq x y z
N MET A 1 32.38 53.74 15.25
CA MET A 1 33.65 53.04 14.95
C MET A 1 33.98 52.14 16.14
N VAL A 2 33.64 50.86 16.06
CA VAL A 2 34.08 49.85 17.04
C VAL A 2 34.56 48.67 16.22
N ALA A 3 35.87 48.44 16.28
CA ALA A 3 36.56 47.34 15.59
C ALA A 3 36.46 46.07 16.44
N LEU A 4 36.07 44.96 15.80
CA LEU A 4 36.17 43.62 16.38
C LEU A 4 37.13 42.77 15.53
N PRO A 5 38.09 42.07 16.13
CA PRO A 5 39.15 41.37 15.42
C PRO A 5 38.66 40.04 14.83
N LEU A 6 38.90 39.85 13.52
CA LEU A 6 38.83 38.55 12.86
C LEU A 6 39.96 37.67 13.40
N SER A 7 39.62 36.65 14.17
CA SER A 7 40.56 35.60 14.56
C SER A 7 40.50 34.48 13.52
N CYS A 8 41.56 34.38 12.73
CA CYS A 8 41.75 33.34 11.71
C CYS A 8 42.16 32.03 12.41
N ALA A 9 41.22 31.11 12.60
CA ALA A 9 41.53 29.77 13.07
C ALA A 9 42.07 28.93 11.89
N LYS A 10 43.33 28.53 12.01
CA LYS A 10 44.08 27.70 11.07
C LYS A 10 43.77 26.23 11.35
N ILE A 11 42.99 25.58 10.50
CA ILE A 11 42.69 24.14 10.62
C ILE A 11 43.66 23.38 9.73
N ASN A 12 44.64 22.71 10.36
CA ASN A 12 45.46 21.69 9.69
C ASN A 12 44.61 20.43 9.52
N PHE A 13 44.51 19.95 8.29
CA PHE A 13 43.85 18.69 7.94
C PHE A 13 44.92 17.61 7.79
N GLU A 14 45.15 16.84 8.84
CA GLU A 14 45.88 15.57 8.77
C GLU A 14 44.87 14.46 8.53
N GLY A 15 45.00 13.80 7.38
CA GLY A 15 44.20 12.65 7.01
C GLY A 15 44.75 11.39 7.63
N GLU A 16 43.87 10.61 8.27
CA GLU A 16 44.13 9.20 8.54
C GLU A 16 42.85 8.40 8.29
N THR A 17 42.88 7.64 7.19
CA THR A 17 41.90 6.62 6.85
C THR A 17 42.08 5.43 7.77
N ASN A 18 41.04 5.01 8.50
CA ASN A 18 40.69 3.59 8.66
C ASN A 18 39.35 3.39 9.39
N MET A 19 38.34 3.08 8.58
CA MET A 19 37.54 1.84 8.68
C MET A 19 37.22 1.34 10.10
N ARG A 20 36.08 1.76 10.65
CA ARG A 20 35.03 0.96 11.32
C ARG A 20 34.18 1.88 12.21
N HIS A 21 32.86 1.73 12.09
CA HIS A 21 31.80 2.37 12.89
C HIS A 21 31.43 3.84 12.55
N LEU A 22 30.18 4.00 12.13
CA LEU A 22 29.39 5.24 12.12
C LEU A 22 27.95 4.77 12.34
N ILE A 23 27.24 4.91 13.46
CA ILE A 23 27.33 5.76 14.66
C ILE A 23 27.37 7.27 14.33
N THR A 24 26.15 7.83 14.23
CA THR A 24 25.72 9.23 14.54
C THR A 24 26.20 10.37 13.64
N PRO A 25 25.64 11.60 13.73
CA PRO A 25 24.32 12.03 14.20
C PRO A 25 23.58 13.00 13.24
N LEU A 26 22.29 13.17 13.52
CA LEU A 26 21.44 14.30 13.18
C LEU A 26 22.06 15.63 13.67
N ILE A 27 22.39 16.56 12.77
CA ILE A 27 22.53 18.00 13.10
C ILE A 27 21.83 18.84 12.03
N ILE A 28 20.88 19.61 12.55
CA ILE A 28 20.04 20.64 11.97
C ILE A 28 20.89 21.81 11.46
N CYS A 29 20.55 22.36 10.29
CA CYS A 29 20.68 23.79 10.04
C CYS A 29 19.74 24.24 8.91
N ALA A 30 18.70 24.95 9.31
CA ALA A 30 17.83 25.72 8.44
C ALA A 30 18.56 26.98 7.93
N ALA A 31 18.43 27.29 6.65
CA ALA A 31 18.52 28.65 6.14
C ALA A 31 17.62 28.79 4.91
N LEU A 32 16.60 29.63 5.09
CA LEU A 32 15.69 30.20 4.10
C LEU A 32 16.44 31.02 3.05
N TYR A 33 15.83 31.20 1.88
CA TYR A 33 15.85 32.32 0.89
C TYR A 33 15.53 31.65 -0.48
N GLY A 34 14.48 31.92 -1.25
CA GLY A 34 13.61 33.09 -1.38
C GLY A 34 13.83 33.77 -2.74
N VAL A 35 13.25 33.26 -3.84
CA VAL A 35 13.08 33.95 -5.16
C VAL A 35 11.89 33.26 -5.87
N ALA A 36 10.68 33.84 -5.91
CA ALA A 36 10.13 34.89 -6.80
C ALA A 36 9.44 34.36 -8.07
N CYS A 37 8.31 35.00 -8.36
CA CYS A 37 7.23 34.66 -9.30
C CYS A 37 7.64 34.50 -10.78
N ASN A 38 6.90 33.67 -11.53
CA ASN A 38 6.07 34.21 -12.61
C ASN A 38 4.91 33.26 -13.02
N PRO A 39 3.66 33.76 -13.16
CA PRO A 39 2.54 32.99 -13.69
C PRO A 39 2.50 33.06 -15.23
N ALA A 40 2.23 31.92 -15.88
CA ALA A 40 1.84 31.87 -17.28
C ALA A 40 0.61 30.97 -17.45
N ALA A 41 -0.52 31.60 -17.75
CA ALA A 41 -1.66 31.08 -18.51
C ALA A 41 -1.84 32.05 -19.70
N PRO A 42 -2.60 31.76 -20.78
CA PRO A 42 -3.58 30.68 -20.97
C PRO A 42 -3.47 29.96 -22.34
N THR A 43 -4.26 28.90 -22.54
CA THR A 43 -5.06 28.73 -23.78
C THR A 43 -6.19 27.73 -23.56
N GLU A 44 -7.35 28.14 -24.02
CA GLU A 44 -8.65 27.47 -24.02
C GLU A 44 -8.67 26.25 -24.95
N ASN A 45 -9.44 25.22 -24.59
CA ASN A 45 -10.35 24.60 -25.57
C ASN A 45 -11.44 23.76 -24.88
N THR A 46 -12.63 24.38 -24.82
CA THR A 46 -13.96 23.83 -25.09
C THR A 46 -14.04 22.37 -25.53
N SER A 47 -14.82 21.56 -24.80
CA SER A 47 -16.04 20.90 -25.32
C SER A 47 -16.72 20.08 -24.22
N ALA A 48 -17.97 20.42 -23.91
CA ALA A 48 -18.92 19.58 -23.18
C ALA A 48 -19.50 18.50 -24.12
N PRO A 49 -20.08 17.41 -23.58
CA PRO A 49 -21.55 17.31 -23.68
C PRO A 49 -22.27 16.72 -22.45
N THR A 50 -23.37 17.40 -22.11
CA THR A 50 -24.73 16.97 -21.71
C THR A 50 -25.05 15.56 -21.16
N ASN A 51 -25.66 15.58 -19.96
CA ASN A 51 -26.83 14.84 -19.44
C ASN A 51 -27.13 13.39 -19.87
N SER A 52 -27.37 12.52 -18.87
CA SER A 52 -28.68 11.86 -18.74
C SER A 52 -28.95 11.32 -17.33
N THR A 53 -30.22 11.33 -16.94
CA THR A 53 -30.80 11.09 -15.61
C THR A 53 -31.62 9.79 -15.60
N ASN A 54 -31.84 9.22 -14.40
CA ASN A 54 -32.80 8.16 -14.02
C ASN A 54 -32.46 6.72 -14.48
N ALA A 55 -32.81 5.64 -13.76
CA ALA A 55 -33.86 5.38 -12.77
C ALA A 55 -33.40 4.28 -11.78
N THR A 56 -33.60 4.40 -10.46
CA THR A 56 -34.72 3.84 -9.67
C THR A 56 -35.48 2.68 -10.30
N SER A 57 -35.25 1.46 -9.79
CA SER A 57 -36.12 0.30 -10.01
C SER A 57 -36.80 -0.07 -8.70
N THR A 58 -38.06 0.32 -8.59
CA THR A 58 -39.04 -0.17 -7.61
C THR A 58 -39.85 -1.25 -8.33
N THR A 59 -39.86 -2.47 -7.79
CA THR A 59 -40.92 -3.45 -8.11
C THR A 59 -41.57 -3.88 -6.81
N THR A 60 -42.84 -3.54 -6.71
CA THR A 60 -43.81 -3.86 -5.66
C THR A 60 -44.61 -5.11 -6.04
N ASN A 61 -45.27 -5.72 -5.03
CA ASN A 61 -46.34 -6.76 -5.00
C ASN A 61 -45.84 -8.07 -4.34
N ALA A 62 -46.00 -8.36 -3.03
CA ALA A 62 -47.18 -8.53 -2.15
C ALA A 62 -48.06 -9.76 -2.51
N PRO A 63 -48.84 -10.44 -1.60
CA PRO A 63 -48.97 -10.33 -0.12
C PRO A 63 -49.09 -11.68 0.69
N ALA A 64 -48.88 -11.56 2.02
CA ALA A 64 -49.63 -12.10 3.18
C ALA A 64 -50.00 -13.60 3.44
N THR A 65 -49.93 -13.90 4.76
CA THR A 65 -50.83 -14.71 5.65
C THR A 65 -50.63 -16.22 5.86
N THR A 66 -50.04 -16.53 7.04
CA THR A 66 -50.55 -17.36 8.16
C THR A 66 -51.54 -18.51 7.88
N ALA A 67 -51.15 -19.76 8.22
CA ALA A 67 -51.80 -20.63 9.24
C ALA A 67 -51.45 -22.12 9.08
N THR A 68 -51.01 -22.74 10.19
CA THR A 68 -50.96 -24.19 10.49
C THR A 68 -52.39 -24.72 10.77
N PRO A 69 -52.72 -26.03 10.55
CA PRO A 69 -52.57 -27.03 11.61
C PRO A 69 -52.21 -28.49 11.18
N THR A 70 -51.46 -29.17 12.06
CA THR A 70 -51.50 -30.58 12.57
C THR A 70 -52.10 -31.68 11.66
N THR A 71 -51.48 -32.86 11.38
CA THR A 71 -51.09 -33.94 12.32
C THR A 71 -50.42 -35.12 11.55
N GLY A 72 -49.34 -35.73 12.07
CA GLY A 72 -49.17 -37.20 12.01
C GLY A 72 -47.98 -37.87 11.27
N VAL A 73 -46.86 -38.09 11.99
CA VAL A 73 -45.95 -39.30 12.00
C VAL A 73 -45.10 -39.65 10.74
N PRO A 74 -43.88 -40.27 10.82
CA PRO A 74 -42.75 -40.26 11.80
C PRO A 74 -41.42 -39.72 11.18
N PRO A 75 -40.31 -39.59 11.96
CA PRO A 75 -39.05 -39.05 11.44
C PRO A 75 -38.28 -40.04 10.57
N ILE A 76 -38.01 -39.68 9.31
CA ILE A 76 -36.95 -40.32 8.52
C ILE A 76 -35.60 -39.75 8.96
N SER A 77 -34.86 -40.56 9.69
CA SER A 77 -33.44 -40.38 9.94
C SER A 77 -32.71 -40.53 8.60
N SER A 78 -32.27 -39.43 8.00
CA SER A 78 -31.33 -39.45 6.87
C SER A 78 -29.95 -39.08 7.39
N ALA A 79 -29.21 -40.13 7.73
CA ALA A 79 -27.78 -40.07 7.94
C ALA A 79 -27.10 -39.73 6.61
N HIS A 80 -26.76 -38.45 6.45
CA HIS A 80 -25.68 -38.03 5.56
C HIS A 80 -24.62 -37.38 6.43
N GLY A 81 -23.79 -38.24 7.04
CA GLY A 81 -22.41 -37.91 7.24
C GLY A 81 -21.82 -37.64 5.86
N GLY A 82 -21.46 -36.39 5.64
CA GLY A 82 -20.79 -35.91 4.45
C GLY A 82 -20.08 -34.66 4.91
N ASP A 83 -18.82 -34.84 5.24
CA ASP A 83 -17.87 -33.84 5.70
C ASP A 83 -18.19 -32.47 5.12
N THR A 84 -18.32 -31.48 6.00
CA THR A 84 -18.13 -30.08 5.64
C THR A 84 -16.78 -30.01 4.95
N ALA A 85 -16.78 -30.06 3.62
CA ALA A 85 -15.62 -29.76 2.81
C ALA A 85 -15.21 -28.36 3.20
N ALA A 86 -14.15 -28.27 4.00
CA ALA A 86 -13.46 -27.03 4.26
C ALA A 86 -13.23 -26.36 2.90
N PRO A 87 -13.44 -25.04 2.77
CA PRO A 87 -13.09 -24.34 1.53
C PRO A 87 -11.65 -24.73 1.20
N ALA A 88 -11.47 -25.31 0.01
CA ALA A 88 -10.18 -25.70 -0.50
C ALA A 88 -9.24 -24.50 -0.33
N ALA A 89 -8.18 -24.68 0.47
CA ALA A 89 -7.13 -23.70 0.57
C ALA A 89 -6.65 -23.40 -0.86
N PRO A 90 -6.70 -22.14 -1.34
CA PRO A 90 -6.19 -21.85 -2.67
C PRO A 90 -4.71 -22.18 -2.69
N ALA A 91 -4.34 -22.98 -3.68
CA ALA A 91 -2.97 -23.35 -3.99
C ALA A 91 -2.10 -22.11 -4.24
N SER A 92 -0.84 -22.23 -3.82
CA SER A 92 0.30 -21.32 -4.04
C SER A 92 0.37 -20.07 -3.15
N ALA A 93 0.86 -20.28 -1.93
CA ALA A 93 1.22 -19.24 -0.94
C ALA A 93 2.74 -18.98 -0.87
N ASN A 94 3.49 -19.15 -1.97
CA ASN A 94 4.95 -18.96 -1.95
C ASN A 94 5.56 -18.78 -3.34
N GLU A 95 4.92 -18.01 -4.21
CA GLU A 95 5.44 -17.81 -5.57
C GLU A 95 6.46 -16.67 -5.55
N LYS A 96 7.75 -17.03 -5.43
CA LYS A 96 8.84 -16.04 -5.47
C LYS A 96 8.75 -15.25 -6.80
N PRO A 97 8.69 -13.91 -6.76
CA PRO A 97 8.66 -13.12 -7.99
C PRO A 97 9.94 -13.36 -8.80
N GLU A 98 9.79 -13.95 -9.98
CA GLU A 98 10.91 -14.18 -10.88
C GLU A 98 11.33 -12.88 -11.60
N GLY A 99 12.63 -12.61 -11.64
CA GLY A 99 13.21 -11.55 -12.47
C GLY A 99 13.43 -10.20 -11.79
N VAL A 100 13.19 -10.09 -10.48
CA VAL A 100 13.59 -8.92 -9.68
C VAL A 100 14.12 -9.40 -8.33
N ASP A 101 15.35 -9.00 -7.98
CA ASP A 101 15.93 -9.36 -6.69
C ASP A 101 15.53 -8.34 -5.61
N THR A 102 14.62 -8.76 -4.74
CA THR A 102 14.16 -7.99 -3.58
C THR A 102 14.64 -8.59 -2.26
N ALA A 103 15.57 -9.55 -2.25
CA ALA A 103 15.92 -10.31 -1.04
C ALA A 103 16.41 -9.41 0.11
N ALA A 104 17.19 -8.37 -0.22
CA ALA A 104 17.63 -7.39 0.78
C ALA A 104 16.45 -6.59 1.37
N LEU A 105 15.43 -6.28 0.56
CA LEU A 105 14.22 -5.60 1.02
C LEU A 105 13.33 -6.54 1.81
N ASP A 106 13.26 -7.82 1.47
CA ASP A 106 12.49 -8.80 2.23
C ASP A 106 13.01 -8.91 3.67
N ALA A 107 14.34 -8.94 3.84
CA ALA A 107 14.98 -8.88 5.15
C ALA A 107 14.70 -7.56 5.89
N LYS A 108 14.74 -6.42 5.17
CA LYS A 108 14.42 -5.10 5.72
C LYS A 108 12.97 -5.02 6.20
N ILE A 109 12.04 -5.53 5.39
CA ILE A 109 10.61 -5.61 5.69
C ILE A 109 10.38 -6.49 6.90
N ALA A 110 10.94 -7.70 6.94
CA ALA A 110 10.78 -8.60 8.10
C ALA A 110 11.23 -7.93 9.40
N LYS A 111 12.36 -7.22 9.39
CA LYS A 111 12.87 -6.49 10.55
C LYS A 111 11.99 -5.30 10.94
N ALA A 112 11.57 -4.49 9.97
CA ALA A 112 10.73 -3.32 10.22
C ALA A 112 9.33 -3.71 10.70
N GLU A 113 8.76 -4.76 10.10
CA GLU A 113 7.45 -5.28 10.44
C GLU A 113 7.43 -5.89 11.84
N ALA A 114 8.48 -6.63 12.23
CA ALA A 114 8.61 -7.15 13.58
C ALA A 114 8.60 -6.02 14.64
N LYS A 115 9.26 -4.90 14.35
CA LYS A 115 9.21 -3.70 15.22
C LYS A 115 7.83 -3.05 15.22
N ALA A 116 7.21 -2.89 14.05
CA ALA A 116 5.89 -2.27 13.93
C ALA A 116 4.76 -3.10 14.59
N LYS A 117 4.95 -4.41 14.73
CA LYS A 117 4.01 -5.34 15.40
C LYS A 117 4.31 -5.53 16.89
N ALA A 118 5.40 -4.96 17.42
CA ALA A 118 5.73 -5.06 18.83
C ALA A 118 4.66 -4.34 19.70
N PRO A 119 4.39 -4.81 20.93
CA PRO A 119 3.37 -4.21 21.80
C PRO A 119 3.66 -2.75 22.16
N ASN A 120 4.93 -2.33 22.08
CA ASN A 120 5.40 -0.97 22.32
C ASN A 120 5.83 -0.25 21.02
N ALA A 121 5.33 -0.67 19.86
CA ALA A 121 5.66 -0.07 18.58
C ALA A 121 5.32 1.42 18.55
N THR A 122 6.30 2.23 18.19
CA THR A 122 6.11 3.67 18.01
C THR A 122 5.52 3.97 16.63
N GLU A 123 5.05 5.20 16.43
CA GLU A 123 4.65 5.65 15.10
C GLU A 123 5.81 5.55 14.10
N SER A 124 7.03 5.88 14.53
CA SER A 124 8.23 5.75 13.71
C SER A 124 8.46 4.30 13.23
N ASP A 125 8.19 3.29 14.07
CA ASP A 125 8.32 1.88 13.68
C ASP A 125 7.31 1.48 12.60
N ARG A 126 6.06 1.95 12.73
CA ARG A 126 5.02 1.75 11.70
C ARG A 126 5.39 2.46 10.40
N LEU A 127 5.88 3.69 10.48
CA LEU A 127 6.35 4.43 9.30
C LEU A 127 7.51 3.72 8.61
N ALA A 128 8.45 3.14 9.37
CA ALA A 128 9.57 2.38 8.83
C ALA A 128 9.10 1.10 8.11
N ALA A 129 8.10 0.41 8.65
CA ALA A 129 7.49 -0.74 7.98
C ALA A 129 6.78 -0.33 6.67
N ALA A 130 5.97 0.73 6.69
CA ALA A 130 5.34 1.28 5.49
C ALA A 130 6.39 1.69 4.44
N ALA A 131 7.47 2.37 4.83
CA ALA A 131 8.53 2.76 3.91
C ALA A 131 9.21 1.56 3.24
N ALA A 132 9.50 0.50 4.00
CA ALA A 132 10.10 -0.71 3.45
C ALA A 132 9.16 -1.45 2.48
N TYR A 133 7.85 -1.53 2.80
CA TYR A 133 6.85 -2.06 1.88
C TYR A 133 6.71 -1.23 0.61
N LYS A 134 6.66 0.11 0.74
CA LYS A 134 6.57 1.01 -0.40
C LYS A 134 7.77 0.84 -1.34
N GLU A 135 8.98 0.78 -0.80
CA GLU A 135 10.20 0.63 -1.59
C GLU A 135 10.19 -0.65 -2.43
N ARG A 136 9.72 -1.76 -1.87
CA ARG A 136 9.56 -3.02 -2.62
C ARG A 136 8.43 -2.94 -3.64
N ALA A 137 7.31 -2.30 -3.29
CA ALA A 137 6.20 -2.07 -4.22
C ALA A 137 6.63 -1.23 -5.45
N ASP A 138 7.38 -0.15 -5.21
CA ASP A 138 7.92 0.73 -6.24
C ASP A 138 8.80 -0.08 -7.21
N ILE A 139 9.63 -0.99 -6.69
CA ILE A 139 10.48 -1.86 -7.53
C ILE A 139 9.65 -2.78 -8.43
N TYR A 140 8.62 -3.46 -7.88
CA TYR A 140 7.76 -4.32 -8.68
C TYR A 140 6.94 -3.55 -9.73
N MET A 141 6.50 -2.35 -9.38
CA MET A 141 5.78 -1.45 -10.29
C MET A 141 6.71 -0.95 -11.41
N ASN A 142 7.91 -0.47 -11.06
CA ASN A 142 8.90 0.06 -12.01
C ASN A 142 9.50 -1.01 -12.92
N ALA A 143 9.46 -2.28 -12.53
CA ALA A 143 9.82 -3.39 -13.39
C ALA A 143 8.90 -3.51 -14.62
N GLY A 144 7.69 -2.94 -14.58
CA GLY A 144 6.80 -2.83 -15.74
C GLY A 144 6.23 -4.16 -16.25
N ARG A 145 6.32 -5.23 -15.44
CA ARG A 145 5.88 -6.57 -15.82
C ARG A 145 4.52 -6.89 -15.17
N PRO A 146 3.47 -7.23 -15.94
CA PRO A 146 2.13 -7.48 -15.38
C PRO A 146 2.06 -8.58 -14.31
N ASN A 147 2.94 -9.58 -14.35
CA ASN A 147 3.01 -10.63 -13.33
C ASN A 147 3.52 -10.13 -11.97
N LEU A 148 4.20 -8.97 -11.95
CA LEU A 148 4.74 -8.37 -10.72
C LEU A 148 3.76 -7.41 -10.04
N TYR A 149 2.76 -6.92 -10.77
CA TYR A 149 1.76 -5.97 -10.27
C TYR A 149 0.93 -6.51 -9.11
N LYS A 150 0.78 -7.84 -8.98
CA LYS A 150 0.11 -8.45 -7.81
C LYS A 150 0.90 -8.23 -6.52
N PHE A 151 2.23 -8.33 -6.59
CA PHE A 151 3.10 -8.10 -5.43
C PHE A 151 3.17 -6.61 -5.08
N ALA A 152 3.27 -5.74 -6.09
CA ALA A 152 3.21 -4.28 -5.89
C ALA A 152 1.89 -3.86 -5.22
N LEU A 153 0.76 -4.38 -5.70
CA LEU A 153 -0.56 -4.09 -5.16
C LEU A 153 -0.67 -4.52 -3.69
N GLY A 154 -0.24 -5.74 -3.38
CA GLY A 154 -0.21 -6.24 -2.00
C GLY A 154 0.63 -5.37 -1.07
N ASP A 155 1.81 -4.93 -1.53
CA ASP A 155 2.69 -4.09 -0.73
C ASP A 155 2.14 -2.67 -0.53
N TYR A 156 1.60 -2.00 -1.55
CA TYR A 156 0.95 -0.69 -1.35
C TYR A 156 -0.24 -0.78 -0.40
N ARG A 157 -1.02 -1.85 -0.44
CA ARG A 157 -2.12 -2.05 0.52
C ARG A 157 -1.58 -2.22 1.94
N ARG A 158 -0.40 -2.84 2.13
CA ARG A 158 0.28 -2.90 3.44
C ARG A 158 0.81 -1.53 3.88
N VAL A 159 1.26 -0.68 2.95
CA VAL A 159 1.61 0.72 3.27
C VAL A 159 0.42 1.42 3.93
N LEU A 160 -0.78 1.30 3.36
CA LEU A 160 -1.99 1.92 3.92
C LEU A 160 -2.44 1.35 5.27
N ARG A 161 -2.01 0.15 5.65
CA ARG A 161 -2.27 -0.40 7.00
C ARG A 161 -1.49 0.34 8.08
N TYR A 162 -0.29 0.83 7.76
CA TYR A 162 0.56 1.58 8.69
C TYR A 162 0.42 3.09 8.49
N GLN A 163 0.15 3.56 7.27
CA GLN A 163 0.00 4.95 6.89
C GLN A 163 -1.29 5.15 6.06
N PRO A 164 -2.47 5.26 6.69
CA PRO A 164 -3.74 5.34 5.95
C PRO A 164 -3.86 6.57 5.05
N ASN A 165 -3.16 7.65 5.39
CA ASN A 165 -3.19 8.93 4.67
C ASN A 165 -2.08 9.03 3.60
N ASN A 166 -1.45 7.92 3.21
CA ASN A 166 -0.41 7.93 2.18
C ASN A 166 -1.06 8.06 0.79
N GLU A 167 -1.15 9.29 0.28
CA GLU A 167 -1.76 9.57 -1.02
C GLU A 167 -1.06 8.84 -2.18
N ASP A 168 0.26 8.70 -2.12
CA ASP A 168 1.02 8.03 -3.18
C ASP A 168 0.66 6.55 -3.27
N ALA A 169 0.54 5.86 -2.14
CA ALA A 169 0.12 4.47 -2.11
C ALA A 169 -1.33 4.30 -2.60
N GLN A 170 -2.24 5.22 -2.27
CA GLN A 170 -3.61 5.20 -2.81
C GLN A 170 -3.62 5.37 -4.33
N LYS A 171 -2.93 6.39 -4.86
CA LYS A 171 -2.80 6.64 -6.30
C LYS A 171 -2.24 5.41 -7.04
N ASN A 172 -1.22 4.77 -6.49
CA ASN A 172 -0.61 3.59 -7.10
C ASN A 172 -1.52 2.35 -7.04
N ILE A 173 -2.30 2.18 -5.97
CA ILE A 173 -3.32 1.12 -5.90
C ILE A 173 -4.37 1.33 -7.00
N ASP A 174 -4.91 2.54 -7.12
CA ASP A 174 -5.93 2.86 -8.13
C ASP A 174 -5.40 2.66 -9.55
N MET A 175 -4.16 3.08 -9.80
CA MET A 175 -3.48 2.87 -11.07
C MET A 175 -3.31 1.37 -11.38
N LEU A 176 -2.84 0.57 -10.43
CA LEU A 176 -2.70 -0.89 -10.61
C LEU A 176 -4.06 -1.55 -10.87
N ILE A 177 -5.11 -1.15 -10.16
CA ILE A 177 -6.48 -1.62 -10.38
C ILE A 177 -6.94 -1.30 -11.81
N SER A 178 -6.70 -0.08 -12.29
CA SER A 178 -7.01 0.31 -13.67
C SER A 178 -6.30 -0.57 -14.69
N ILE A 179 -5.00 -0.87 -14.48
CA ILE A 179 -4.25 -1.78 -15.35
C ILE A 179 -4.88 -3.17 -15.37
N TYR A 180 -5.29 -3.73 -14.23
CA TYR A 180 -5.97 -5.04 -14.19
C TYR A 180 -7.26 -5.04 -15.02
N HIS A 181 -8.06 -3.98 -14.92
CA HIS A 181 -9.26 -3.83 -15.74
C HIS A 181 -8.94 -3.75 -17.23
N GLN A 182 -7.91 -3.00 -17.63
CA GLN A 182 -7.47 -2.91 -19.03
C GLN A 182 -6.96 -4.26 -19.58
N LEU A 183 -6.33 -5.07 -18.73
CA LEU A 183 -5.88 -6.42 -19.08
C LEU A 183 -7.02 -7.46 -19.07
N ASN A 184 -8.26 -7.05 -18.78
CA ASN A 184 -9.41 -7.92 -18.56
C ASN A 184 -9.11 -9.05 -17.56
N LYS A 185 -8.34 -8.72 -16.51
CA LYS A 185 -7.94 -9.65 -15.43
C LYS A 185 -8.63 -9.24 -14.12
N PRO A 186 -9.03 -10.21 -13.28
CA PRO A 186 -9.56 -9.89 -11.96
C PRO A 186 -8.47 -9.26 -11.09
N VAL A 187 -8.85 -8.23 -10.34
CA VAL A 187 -7.97 -7.58 -9.36
C VAL A 187 -7.72 -8.56 -8.21
N PRO A 188 -6.46 -8.91 -7.89
CA PRO A 188 -6.17 -9.77 -6.75
C PRO A 188 -6.64 -9.11 -5.44
N THR A 189 -7.27 -9.90 -4.57
CA THR A 189 -7.78 -9.42 -3.28
C THR A 189 -6.73 -9.62 -2.18
N ASN A 190 -6.70 -8.69 -1.23
CA ASN A 190 -5.80 -8.63 -0.06
C ASN A 190 -5.49 -10.02 0.53
N GLY A 191 -4.32 -10.59 0.23
CA GLY A 191 -3.81 -11.79 0.91
C GLY A 191 -3.51 -13.01 0.03
N LEU A 192 -3.86 -13.00 -1.26
CA LEU A 192 -3.47 -14.03 -2.23
C LEU A 192 -2.17 -13.69 -2.98
N GLU A 193 -1.42 -12.72 -2.48
CA GLU A 193 -0.29 -12.07 -3.18
C GLU A 193 1.07 -12.36 -2.52
N GLN A 194 1.17 -13.44 -1.72
CA GLN A 194 2.41 -13.87 -1.04
C GLN A 194 3.13 -14.98 -1.79
#